data_AF-A0A942P1D6-F1
#
_entry.id   AF-A0A942P1D6-F1
#
_cell.length_a   1.000
_cell.length_b   1.000
_cell.length_c   1.000
_cell.angle_alpha   90.00
_cell.angle_beta   90.00
_cell.angle_gamma   90.00
#
_symmetry.space_group_name_H-M   'P 1'
#
loop_
_entity.id
_entity.type
_entity.pdbx_description
1 polymer ?
#
loop_
_entity_poly.entity_id
_entity_poly.type
_entity_poly.pdbx_seq_one_letter_code
_entity_poly.pdbx_strand_id
1 'polypeptide(L)'
;EEYKNKVESKITALAQQHPTIQKLLNKEQVTLNDLVELEQTLETELLNDEIALTEDNMLKAFGVRVGALTDFMKYILKLEHLPEFADVVRKAFDAFILEHRYNADQTRFLRTVQTVYVQKRRIEVGDLYEAPFTNFGLNAVEKLFSEDEVEEILELTKRLIA
;
A
#
# COMPACT_ATOMS: atom_id res chain seq x y z
N GLU A 1 -7.23 -29.77 -6.82
CA GLU A 1 -7.81 -29.15 -8.04
C GLU A 1 -8.85 -28.08 -7.71
N GLU A 2 -9.84 -28.36 -6.87
CA GLU A 2 -10.95 -27.40 -6.62
C GLU A 2 -10.48 -26.03 -6.08
N TYR A 3 -9.54 -26.02 -5.14
CA TYR A 3 -8.93 -24.78 -4.62
C TYR A 3 -8.24 -23.97 -5.72
N LYS A 4 -7.42 -24.64 -6.54
CA LYS A 4 -6.69 -24.01 -7.65
C LYS A 4 -7.66 -23.34 -8.64
N ASN A 5 -8.71 -24.03 -9.03
CA ASN A 5 -9.71 -23.52 -9.97
C ASN A 5 -10.49 -22.34 -9.38
N LYS A 6 -10.82 -22.36 -8.08
CA LYS A 6 -11.48 -21.25 -7.39
C LYS A 6 -10.59 -20.00 -7.37
N VAL A 7 -9.32 -20.17 -7.05
CA VAL A 7 -8.33 -19.08 -7.01
C VAL A 7 -8.12 -18.48 -8.41
N GLU A 8 -7.88 -19.32 -9.42
CA GLU A 8 -7.68 -18.86 -10.80
C GLU A 8 -8.92 -18.15 -11.35
N SER A 9 -10.12 -18.67 -11.07
CA SER A 9 -11.38 -18.03 -11.49
C SER A 9 -11.56 -16.67 -10.84
N LYS A 10 -11.26 -16.55 -9.54
CA LYS A 10 -11.39 -15.29 -8.80
C LYS A 10 -10.42 -14.24 -9.32
N ILE A 11 -9.14 -14.60 -9.53
CA ILE A 11 -8.14 -13.68 -10.07
C ILE A 11 -8.45 -13.30 -11.51
N THR A 12 -8.94 -14.24 -12.33
CA THR A 12 -9.34 -13.94 -13.71
C THR A 12 -10.52 -12.97 -13.73
N ALA A 13 -11.52 -13.17 -12.88
CA ALA A 13 -12.65 -12.24 -12.73
C ALA A 13 -12.17 -10.85 -12.28
N LEU A 14 -11.26 -10.80 -11.31
CA LEU A 14 -10.68 -9.55 -10.81
C LEU A 14 -9.88 -8.83 -11.90
N ALA A 15 -9.10 -9.57 -12.71
CA ALA A 15 -8.34 -9.01 -13.82
C ALA A 15 -9.23 -8.44 -14.93
N GLN A 16 -10.42 -9.01 -15.13
CA GLN A 16 -11.38 -8.51 -16.11
C GLN A 16 -12.13 -7.27 -15.62
N GLN A 17 -12.30 -7.10 -14.31
CA GLN A 17 -13.11 -6.03 -13.73
C GLN A 17 -12.30 -4.86 -13.20
N HIS A 18 -11.06 -5.11 -12.73
CA HIS A 18 -10.26 -4.11 -12.05
C HIS A 18 -9.47 -3.22 -13.04
N PRO A 19 -9.72 -1.90 -13.09
CA PRO A 19 -9.11 -1.01 -14.07
C PRO A 19 -7.57 -0.98 -13.97
N THR A 20 -7.01 -1.02 -12.75
CA THR A 20 -5.54 -1.08 -12.56
C THR A 20 -4.93 -2.34 -13.14
N ILE A 21 -5.58 -3.51 -13.00
CA ILE A 21 -5.04 -4.76 -13.55
C ILE A 21 -5.08 -4.69 -15.08
N GLN A 22 -6.14 -4.13 -15.67
CA GLN A 22 -6.18 -3.92 -17.11
C GLN A 22 -5.07 -2.98 -17.59
N LYS A 23 -4.84 -1.85 -16.90
CA LYS A 23 -3.72 -0.95 -17.22
C LYS A 23 -2.38 -1.68 -17.17
N LEU A 24 -2.16 -2.50 -16.15
CA LEU A 24 -0.93 -3.31 -16.00
C LEU A 24 -0.77 -4.34 -17.14
N LEU A 25 -1.83 -5.07 -17.48
CA LEU A 25 -1.84 -6.04 -18.57
C LEU A 25 -1.59 -5.38 -19.94
N ASN A 26 -2.14 -4.18 -20.14
CA ASN A 26 -1.99 -3.40 -21.37
C ASN A 26 -0.69 -2.56 -21.42
N LYS A 27 0.14 -2.60 -20.37
CA LYS A 27 1.35 -1.77 -20.22
C LYS A 27 1.07 -0.26 -20.27
N GLU A 28 -0.09 0.14 -19.79
CA GLU A 28 -0.50 1.54 -19.65
C GLU A 28 0.11 2.17 -18.40
N GLN A 29 0.07 3.51 -18.33
CA GLN A 29 0.56 4.23 -17.16
C GLN A 29 -0.37 4.00 -15.97
N VAL A 30 0.21 3.60 -14.85
CA VAL A 30 -0.49 3.35 -13.60
C VAL A 30 -0.16 4.47 -12.61
N THR A 31 -1.19 5.11 -12.08
CA THR A 31 -1.07 6.18 -11.08
C THR A 31 -0.93 5.62 -9.66
N LEU A 32 -0.62 6.48 -8.71
CA LEU A 32 -0.60 6.11 -7.28
C LEU A 32 -1.95 5.58 -6.81
N ASN A 33 -3.03 6.31 -7.10
CA ASN A 33 -4.39 5.93 -6.69
C ASN A 33 -4.79 4.57 -7.28
N ASP A 34 -4.45 4.32 -8.55
CA ASP A 34 -4.71 3.02 -9.20
C ASP A 34 -4.11 1.86 -8.39
N LEU A 35 -2.90 2.04 -7.84
CA LEU A 35 -2.20 1.01 -7.09
C LEU A 35 -2.73 0.83 -5.66
N VAL A 36 -3.13 1.95 -5.03
CA VAL A 36 -3.82 1.93 -3.73
C VAL A 36 -5.11 1.13 -3.83
N GLU A 37 -5.97 1.47 -4.80
CA GLU A 37 -7.25 0.79 -5.04
C GLU A 37 -7.06 -0.70 -5.38
N LEU A 38 -6.02 -1.01 -6.15
CA LEU A 38 -5.67 -2.39 -6.46
C LEU A 38 -5.33 -3.15 -5.19
N GLU A 39 -4.46 -2.62 -4.34
CA GLU A 39 -4.08 -3.29 -3.11
C GLU A 39 -5.28 -3.52 -2.17
N GLN A 40 -6.14 -2.52 -1.98
CA GLN A 40 -7.35 -2.65 -1.16
C GLN A 40 -8.32 -3.69 -1.71
N THR A 41 -8.55 -3.68 -3.03
CA THR A 41 -9.42 -4.67 -3.66
C THR A 41 -8.86 -6.07 -3.43
N LEU A 42 -7.55 -6.24 -3.53
CA LEU A 42 -6.91 -7.54 -3.33
C LEU A 42 -6.97 -7.98 -1.88
N GLU A 43 -6.72 -7.09 -0.91
CA GLU A 43 -6.89 -7.39 0.50
C GLU A 43 -8.34 -7.80 0.79
N THR A 44 -9.33 -7.06 0.30
CA THR A 44 -10.75 -7.34 0.54
C THR A 44 -11.22 -8.62 -0.15
N GLU A 45 -10.91 -8.79 -1.43
CA GLU A 45 -11.40 -9.91 -2.23
C GLU A 45 -10.65 -11.19 -1.95
N LEU A 46 -9.35 -11.14 -1.66
CA LEU A 46 -8.54 -12.35 -1.51
C LEU A 46 -8.30 -12.77 -0.07
N LEU A 47 -8.54 -11.89 0.92
CA LEU A 47 -8.47 -12.26 2.35
C LEU A 47 -9.83 -12.65 2.94
N ASN A 48 -10.95 -12.45 2.22
CA ASN A 48 -12.27 -12.89 2.69
C ASN A 48 -12.43 -14.43 2.63
N ASP A 49 -12.26 -15.02 3.81
CA ASP A 49 -12.61 -16.33 4.41
C ASP A 49 -12.69 -17.64 3.60
N GLU A 50 -13.04 -17.68 2.31
CA GLU A 50 -13.19 -18.97 1.60
C GLU A 50 -11.91 -19.45 0.90
N ILE A 51 -10.95 -18.56 0.64
CA ILE A 51 -9.71 -18.87 -0.08
C ILE A 51 -8.54 -18.20 0.64
N ALA A 52 -8.14 -18.75 1.79
CA ALA A 52 -6.95 -18.28 2.48
C ALA A 52 -5.70 -18.50 1.59
N LEU A 53 -5.07 -17.41 1.15
CA LEU A 53 -3.83 -17.40 0.36
C LEU A 53 -2.59 -17.55 1.26
N THR A 54 -2.56 -18.61 2.06
CA THR A 54 -1.39 -18.92 2.90
C THR A 54 -0.29 -19.57 2.07
N GLU A 55 0.97 -19.34 2.44
CA GLU A 55 2.13 -19.95 1.74
C GLU A 55 1.97 -21.47 1.59
N ASP A 56 1.40 -22.16 2.60
CA ASP A 56 1.17 -23.60 2.59
C ASP A 56 0.10 -24.04 1.57
N ASN A 57 -1.01 -23.30 1.45
CA ASN A 57 -2.04 -23.57 0.44
C ASN A 57 -1.53 -23.32 -0.98
N MET A 58 -0.75 -22.24 -1.13
CA MET A 58 -0.14 -21.84 -2.40
C MET A 58 0.90 -22.84 -2.88
N LEU A 59 1.77 -23.30 -1.99
CA LEU A 59 2.78 -24.32 -2.29
C LEU A 59 2.13 -25.64 -2.71
N LYS A 60 1.07 -26.08 -2.02
CA LYS A 60 0.34 -27.32 -2.35
C LYS A 60 -0.41 -27.26 -3.68
N ALA A 61 -1.01 -26.11 -4.01
CA ALA A 61 -1.87 -25.97 -5.19
C ALA A 61 -1.11 -25.60 -6.47
N PHE A 62 -0.03 -24.82 -6.36
CA PHE A 62 0.68 -24.24 -7.50
C PHE A 62 2.15 -24.65 -7.57
N GLY A 63 2.71 -25.28 -6.53
CA GLY A 63 4.12 -25.71 -6.52
C GLY A 63 5.11 -24.56 -6.42
N VAL A 64 4.64 -23.35 -6.10
CA VAL A 64 5.46 -22.14 -5.97
C VAL A 64 5.45 -21.68 -4.52
N ARG A 65 6.63 -21.44 -3.94
CA ARG A 65 6.71 -20.65 -2.71
C ARG A 65 6.53 -19.19 -3.09
N VAL A 66 5.39 -18.64 -2.73
CA VAL A 66 5.12 -17.23 -2.90
C VAL A 66 5.21 -16.57 -1.53
N GLY A 67 6.15 -15.63 -1.36
CA GLY A 67 6.38 -14.95 -0.08
C GLY A 67 5.39 -13.80 0.21
N ALA A 68 4.66 -13.31 -0.80
CA ALA A 68 3.68 -12.25 -0.67
C ALA A 68 2.60 -12.34 -1.77
N LEU A 69 1.42 -11.80 -1.49
CA LEU A 69 0.29 -11.73 -2.44
C LEU A 69 0.68 -11.13 -3.81
N THR A 70 1.57 -10.14 -3.79
CA THR A 70 2.13 -9.47 -4.98
C THR A 70 2.87 -10.42 -5.91
N ASP A 71 3.72 -11.30 -5.37
CA ASP A 71 4.45 -12.28 -6.19
C ASP A 71 3.51 -13.35 -6.76
N PHE A 72 2.43 -13.66 -6.06
CA PHE A 72 1.43 -14.60 -6.56
C PHE A 72 0.67 -14.01 -7.75
N MET A 73 0.29 -12.74 -7.66
CA MET A 73 -0.35 -12.05 -8.77
C MET A 73 0.58 -11.89 -9.96
N LYS A 74 1.85 -11.56 -9.75
CA LYS A 74 2.86 -11.55 -10.83
C LYS A 74 2.89 -12.90 -11.55
N TYR A 75 2.89 -13.99 -10.79
CA TYR A 75 2.87 -15.34 -11.33
C TYR A 75 1.60 -15.65 -12.13
N ILE A 76 0.40 -15.40 -11.59
CA ILE A 76 -0.86 -15.73 -12.28
C ILE A 76 -1.15 -14.81 -13.45
N LEU A 77 -0.93 -13.51 -13.30
CA LEU A 77 -1.19 -12.51 -14.34
C LEU A 77 -0.05 -12.39 -15.35
N LYS A 78 1.05 -13.16 -15.16
CA LYS A 78 2.29 -13.09 -15.95
C LYS A 78 2.85 -11.66 -16.01
N LEU A 79 2.69 -10.91 -14.92
CA LEU A 79 3.21 -9.55 -14.81
C LEU A 79 4.65 -9.62 -14.32
N GLU A 80 5.56 -8.93 -15.02
CA GLU A 80 6.97 -8.85 -14.61
C GLU A 80 7.13 -8.02 -13.34
N HIS A 81 6.31 -6.98 -13.15
CA HIS A 81 6.37 -6.09 -12.00
C HIS A 81 4.98 -5.60 -11.55
N LEU A 82 4.71 -5.73 -10.24
CA LEU A 82 3.63 -5.07 -9.52
C LEU A 82 4.31 -4.28 -8.39
N PRO A 83 4.02 -2.98 -8.23
CA PRO A 83 4.54 -2.20 -7.12
C PRO A 83 3.88 -2.65 -5.81
N GLU A 84 4.65 -2.71 -4.74
CA GLU A 84 4.16 -3.04 -3.40
C GLU A 84 3.57 -1.81 -2.72
N PHE A 85 2.74 -1.99 -1.68
CA PHE A 85 2.24 -0.88 -0.86
C PHE A 85 3.33 0.10 -0.46
N ALA A 86 4.47 -0.43 -0.01
CA ALA A 86 5.57 0.37 0.46
C ALA A 86 6.12 1.27 -0.66
N ASP A 87 6.06 0.83 -1.92
CA ASP A 87 6.45 1.61 -3.08
C ASP A 87 5.41 2.69 -3.41
N VAL A 88 4.13 2.38 -3.27
CA VAL A 88 3.01 3.30 -3.46
C VAL A 88 3.08 4.42 -2.43
N VAL A 89 3.12 4.06 -1.14
CA VAL A 89 3.25 5.02 -0.04
C VAL A 89 4.52 5.86 -0.23
N ARG A 90 5.66 5.25 -0.58
CA ARG A 90 6.90 6.00 -0.80
C ARG A 90 6.75 7.05 -1.89
N LYS A 91 6.21 6.69 -3.04
CA LYS A 91 5.99 7.63 -4.15
C LYS A 91 5.02 8.75 -3.79
N ALA A 92 3.97 8.47 -3.01
CA ALA A 92 3.04 9.48 -2.54
C ALA A 92 3.71 10.48 -1.60
N PHE A 93 4.50 9.99 -0.64
CA PHE A 93 5.30 10.86 0.25
C PHE A 93 6.41 11.62 -0.50
N ASP A 94 7.03 11.02 -1.51
CA ASP A 94 8.02 11.70 -2.37
C ASP A 94 7.40 12.89 -3.10
N ALA A 95 6.23 12.70 -3.71
CA ALA A 95 5.49 13.76 -4.39
C ALA A 95 5.08 14.86 -3.39
N PHE A 96 4.49 14.48 -2.26
CA PHE A 96 4.06 15.41 -1.21
C PHE A 96 5.23 16.26 -0.68
N ILE A 97 6.38 15.64 -0.39
CA ILE A 97 7.57 16.36 0.08
C ILE A 97 8.15 17.27 -1.00
N LEU A 98 8.02 16.93 -2.29
CA LEU A 98 8.55 17.73 -3.39
C LEU A 98 7.66 18.95 -3.72
N GLU A 99 6.34 18.80 -3.56
CA GLU A 99 5.37 19.90 -3.71
C GLU A 99 5.55 20.95 -2.60
N HIS A 100 6.00 20.52 -1.43
CA HIS A 100 6.27 21.37 -0.27
C HIS A 100 7.75 21.74 -0.16
N ARG A 101 8.07 22.95 0.32
CA ARG A 101 9.47 23.36 0.54
C ARG A 101 9.95 23.00 1.95
N TYR A 102 9.76 21.74 2.35
CA TYR A 102 10.10 21.28 3.69
C TYR A 102 11.61 21.30 3.97
N ASN A 103 11.97 21.64 5.21
CA ASN A 103 13.34 21.55 5.69
C ASN A 103 13.74 20.10 6.04
N ALA A 104 14.98 19.91 6.47
CA ALA A 104 15.54 18.59 6.77
C ALA A 104 14.78 17.86 7.91
N ASP A 105 14.40 18.57 8.97
CA ASP A 105 13.70 17.98 10.11
C ASP A 105 12.26 17.60 9.76
N GLN A 106 11.54 18.48 9.05
CA GLN A 106 10.20 18.20 8.51
C GLN A 106 10.23 16.98 7.58
N THR A 107 11.20 16.92 6.66
CA THR A 107 11.38 15.78 5.75
C THR A 107 11.61 14.49 6.53
N ARG A 108 12.49 14.52 7.55
CA ARG A 108 12.79 13.34 8.38
C ARG A 108 11.56 12.91 9.19
N PHE A 109 10.76 13.85 9.67
CA PHE A 109 9.49 13.57 10.34
C PHE A 109 8.52 12.87 9.37
N LEU A 110 8.35 13.37 8.15
CA LEU A 110 7.49 12.76 7.13
C LEU A 110 7.97 11.37 6.70
N ARG A 111 9.27 11.11 6.63
CA ARG A 111 9.79 9.74 6.42
C ARG A 111 9.46 8.80 7.58
N THR A 112 9.36 9.35 8.78
CA THR A 112 8.93 8.60 9.97
C THR A 112 7.43 8.29 9.87
N VAL A 113 6.61 9.27 9.47
CA VAL A 113 5.17 9.07 9.16
C VAL A 113 5.00 7.96 8.12
N GLN A 114 5.70 8.07 6.99
CA GLN A 114 5.70 7.06 5.92
C GLN A 114 6.01 5.65 6.46
N THR A 115 7.06 5.52 7.28
CA THR A 115 7.47 4.23 7.85
C THR A 115 6.40 3.65 8.78
N VAL A 116 5.87 4.48 9.70
CA VAL A 116 4.82 4.07 10.64
C VAL A 116 3.54 3.69 9.88
N TYR A 117 3.18 4.46 8.86
CA TYR A 117 2.00 4.20 8.03
C TYR A 117 2.12 2.89 7.24
N VAL A 118 3.29 2.61 6.64
CA VAL A 118 3.54 1.30 5.98
C VAL A 118 3.35 0.14 6.96
N GLN A 119 3.77 0.29 8.21
CA GLN A 119 3.68 -0.78 9.22
C GLN A 119 2.28 -0.94 9.81
N LYS A 120 1.62 0.16 10.15
CA LYS A 120 0.33 0.15 10.89
C LYS A 120 -0.89 0.20 9.97
N ARG A 121 -0.73 0.56 8.69
CA ARG A 121 -1.81 0.85 7.73
C ARG A 121 -2.79 1.94 8.16
N ARG A 122 -2.48 2.69 9.22
CA ARG A 122 -3.25 3.82 9.72
C ARG A 122 -2.34 4.78 10.48
N ILE A 123 -2.72 6.05 10.50
CA ILE A 123 -2.15 7.04 11.40
C ILE A 123 -3.22 8.04 11.80
N GLU A 124 -3.32 8.32 13.08
CA GLU A 124 -4.22 9.32 13.65
C GLU A 124 -3.41 10.48 14.25
N VAL A 125 -4.05 11.63 14.49
CA VAL A 125 -3.39 12.79 15.11
C VAL A 125 -2.64 12.38 16.38
N GLY A 126 -3.26 11.55 17.23
CA GLY A 126 -2.68 11.07 18.47
C GLY A 126 -1.39 10.25 18.28
N ASP A 127 -1.25 9.52 17.17
CA ASP A 127 -0.03 8.74 16.89
C ASP A 127 1.19 9.66 16.71
N LEU A 128 1.01 10.91 16.26
CA LEU A 128 2.10 11.88 16.04
C LEU A 128 2.75 12.37 17.34
N TYR A 129 2.16 12.06 18.49
CA TYR A 129 2.66 12.38 19.83
C TYR A 129 3.34 11.20 20.51
N GLU A 130 3.30 10.02 19.89
CA GLU A 130 3.86 8.78 20.42
C GLU A 130 5.20 8.44 19.76
N ALA A 131 5.92 7.46 20.32
CA ALA A 131 7.11 6.93 19.64
C ALA A 131 6.74 6.36 18.26
N PRO A 132 7.54 6.58 17.20
CA PRO A 132 8.88 7.16 17.19
C PRO A 132 8.96 8.70 17.03
N PHE A 133 7.83 9.42 16.98
CA PHE A 133 7.79 10.87 16.74
C PHE A 133 8.30 11.68 17.93
N THR A 134 8.18 11.15 19.15
CA THR A 134 8.80 11.73 20.35
C THR A 134 10.32 11.88 20.26
N ASN A 135 10.99 11.17 19.35
CA ASN A 135 12.43 11.34 19.08
C ASN A 135 12.78 12.70 18.47
N PHE A 136 11.80 13.43 17.91
CA PHE A 136 11.96 14.79 17.41
C PHE A 136 11.73 15.85 18.51
N GLY A 137 11.38 15.41 19.72
CA GLY A 137 11.10 16.25 20.88
C GLY A 137 9.61 16.27 21.26
N LEU A 138 9.31 16.84 22.43
CA LEU A 138 7.94 17.02 22.89
C LEU A 138 7.20 17.99 21.96
N ASN A 139 5.97 17.63 21.54
CA ASN A 139 5.13 18.42 20.65
C ASN A 139 5.90 18.81 19.37
N ALA A 140 6.62 17.84 18.80
CA ALA A 140 7.44 18.08 17.62
C ALA A 140 6.58 18.41 16.40
N VAL A 141 5.39 17.80 16.29
CA VAL A 141 4.50 18.01 15.15
C VAL A 141 4.08 19.48 15.04
N GLU A 142 3.72 20.15 16.13
CA GLU A 142 3.30 21.56 16.13
C GLU A 142 4.46 22.55 16.03
N LYS A 143 5.69 22.09 16.32
CA LYS A 143 6.90 22.89 16.09
C LYS A 143 7.37 22.81 14.64
N LEU A 144 7.10 21.69 13.98
CA LEU A 144 7.57 21.41 12.63
C LEU A 144 6.52 21.77 11.57
N PHE A 145 5.23 21.71 11.89
CA PHE A 145 4.15 21.91 10.93
C PHE A 145 3.07 22.83 11.51
N SER A 146 2.43 23.60 10.64
CA SER A 146 1.19 24.32 10.95
C SER A 146 0.01 23.36 11.07
N GLU A 147 -1.09 23.81 11.69
CA GLU A 147 -2.31 22.99 11.81
C GLU A 147 -2.83 22.50 10.45
N ASP A 148 -2.82 23.38 9.43
CA ASP A 148 -3.24 23.05 8.06
C ASP A 148 -2.34 21.96 7.44
N GLU A 149 -1.01 22.05 7.64
CA GLU A 149 -0.07 21.04 7.15
C GLU A 149 -0.24 19.69 7.85
N VAL A 150 -0.56 19.71 9.16
CA VAL A 150 -0.85 18.47 9.91
C VAL A 150 -2.10 17.80 9.35
N GLU A 151 -3.15 18.58 9.09
CA GLU A 151 -4.36 18.06 8.45
C GLU A 151 -4.06 17.48 7.07
N GLU A 152 -3.25 18.18 6.26
CA GLU A 152 -2.87 17.71 4.92
C GLU A 152 -2.07 16.39 4.95
N ILE A 153 -1.14 16.25 5.89
CA ILE A 153 -0.39 15.00 6.10
C ILE A 153 -1.35 13.85 6.44
N LEU A 154 -2.33 14.09 7.30
CA LEU A 154 -3.31 13.08 7.67
C LEU A 154 -4.24 12.76 6.49
N GLU A 155 -4.69 13.76 5.74
CA GLU A 155 -5.47 13.57 4.51
C GLU A 155 -4.69 12.79 3.44
N LEU A 156 -3.39 13.01 3.29
CA LEU A 156 -2.54 12.18 2.43
C LEU A 156 -2.64 10.71 2.84
N THR A 157 -2.51 10.41 4.14
CA THR A 157 -2.61 9.02 4.61
C THR A 157 -4.01 8.45 4.44
N LYS A 158 -5.07 9.25 4.64
CA LYS A 158 -6.45 8.81 4.39
C LYS A 158 -6.70 8.54 2.91
N ARG A 159 -6.13 9.32 1.98
CA ARG A 159 -6.27 9.02 0.53
C ARG A 159 -5.58 7.73 0.12
N LEU A 160 -4.57 7.30 0.89
CA LEU A 160 -3.94 6.00 0.75
C LEU A 160 -4.75 4.87 1.43
N ILE A 161 -5.87 5.20 2.09
CA ILE A 161 -6.89 4.30 2.65
C ILE A 161 -8.21 4.53 1.87
N ALA A 162 -8.54 3.65 0.95
CA ALA A 162 -9.83 3.60 0.27
C ALA A 162 -10.28 2.16 0.08
#